data_AF-A0A167W9G6-F1
#
_entry.id   AF-A0A167W9G6-F1
#
_cell.length_a   1.000
_cell.length_b   1.000
_cell.length_c   1.000
_cell.angle_alpha   90.00
_cell.angle_beta   90.00
_cell.angle_gamma   90.00
#
_symmetry.space_group_name_H-M   'P 1'
#
loop_
_entity.id
_entity.type
_entity.pdbx_description
1 polymer ?
#
loop_
_entity_poly.entity_id
_entity_poly.type
_entity_poly.pdbx_seq_one_letter_code
_entity_poly.pdbx_strand_id
1 'polypeptide(L)'
;MLSPESYLHDEQVWPLQFDRNGCSMPPIRIYHNGPRRIGDYHYRVTQYPLTPAMMLPPSSPLYQTVSQAARLAMNILSSDPGIQALSSLARALYALSPEDVRVIDPRAVECECCARLAPETLSTSIVHNNLRQVGVQNAQQMPCAPELTVPMDEVCHSWFEQGGQRAPETWDRRAAKQYVALISAEWPDVLIDETLQWPTNFANVERRPWGKVDHDDSGFMPHKFLVSLNAPRIHSMHECGPEDMCRYMFQLVVTMVHEVGGHLFVTYLTRGRAHTPRAMRHPNYFPTIYERAPESGRFLELALFGGALVFAGDGSTRFQQSGIPYLVAPDGLARRVDQIALCKTITGSLSFPLVTEGPELEYYRLPLLCGVDPALEENIAHQESEYMSSKSQNHVETLSPYSV
;
A
#
# COMPACT_ATOMS: atom_id res chain seq x y z
N MET A 1 -9.39 -31.07 3.79
CA MET A 1 -8.70 -29.88 3.24
C MET A 1 -8.82 -29.99 1.73
N LEU A 2 -9.35 -28.95 1.07
CA LEU A 2 -9.41 -28.89 -0.39
C LEU A 2 -7.97 -28.75 -0.93
N SER A 3 -7.62 -29.50 -1.99
CA SER A 3 -6.30 -29.33 -2.62
C SER A 3 -6.24 -27.98 -3.34
N PRO A 4 -5.08 -27.32 -3.43
CA PRO A 4 -4.92 -26.08 -4.20
C PRO A 4 -5.44 -26.20 -5.64
N GLU A 5 -5.34 -27.39 -6.24
CA GLU A 5 -5.85 -27.72 -7.57
C GLU A 5 -7.38 -27.61 -7.67
N SER A 6 -8.11 -27.91 -6.60
CA SER A 6 -9.58 -27.81 -6.59
C SER A 6 -10.09 -26.36 -6.65
N TYR A 7 -9.26 -25.37 -6.31
CA TYR A 7 -9.59 -23.95 -6.50
C TYR A 7 -9.35 -23.46 -7.94
N LEU A 8 -8.58 -24.20 -8.74
CA LEU A 8 -8.16 -23.80 -10.09
C LEU A 8 -8.94 -24.51 -11.21
N HIS A 9 -9.59 -25.64 -10.93
CA HIS A 9 -10.26 -26.48 -11.95
C HIS A 9 -11.73 -26.13 -12.21
N ASP A 10 -12.35 -25.23 -11.45
CA ASP A 10 -13.64 -24.67 -11.86
C ASP A 10 -13.37 -23.64 -12.97
N GLU A 11 -13.64 -24.01 -14.23
CA GLU A 11 -13.66 -23.10 -15.39
C GLU A 11 -14.64 -21.92 -15.23
N GLN A 12 -15.35 -21.85 -14.10
CA GLN A 12 -16.25 -20.76 -13.69
C GLN A 12 -15.66 -19.77 -12.67
N VAL A 13 -14.41 -19.94 -12.19
CA VAL A 13 -13.85 -19.03 -11.17
C VAL A 13 -13.61 -17.61 -11.71
N TRP A 14 -13.56 -17.42 -13.03
CA TRP A 14 -13.39 -16.11 -13.65
C TRP A 14 -14.45 -15.83 -14.72
N PRO A 15 -15.27 -14.77 -14.57
CA PRO A 15 -15.10 -13.64 -13.67
C PRO A 15 -15.58 -13.98 -12.26
N LEU A 16 -14.75 -13.72 -11.24
CA LEU A 16 -15.19 -13.76 -9.85
C LEU A 16 -16.39 -12.81 -9.70
N GLN A 17 -17.61 -13.35 -9.78
CA GLN A 17 -18.81 -12.62 -9.43
C GLN A 17 -18.85 -12.53 -7.92
N PHE A 18 -18.21 -11.50 -7.37
CA PHE A 18 -18.36 -11.21 -5.96
C PHE A 18 -19.82 -10.91 -5.66
N ASP A 19 -20.33 -11.63 -4.67
CA ASP A 19 -21.66 -11.44 -4.13
C ASP A 19 -21.84 -9.96 -3.77
N ARG A 20 -22.98 -9.38 -4.17
CA ARG A 20 -23.31 -7.95 -4.11
C ARG A 20 -23.47 -7.39 -2.68
N ASN A 21 -23.06 -8.16 -1.67
CA ASN A 21 -23.39 -7.94 -0.28
C ASN A 21 -22.32 -7.17 0.52
N GLY A 22 -21.22 -6.75 -0.11
CA GLY A 22 -20.25 -5.82 0.47
C GLY A 22 -20.49 -4.38 -0.01
N CYS A 23 -20.27 -3.39 0.88
CA CYS A 23 -20.37 -1.95 0.58
C CYS A 23 -19.98 -1.62 -0.86
N SER A 24 -20.92 -1.10 -1.65
CA SER A 24 -20.65 -0.76 -3.04
C SER A 24 -19.72 0.45 -3.08
N MET A 25 -18.41 0.23 -3.14
CA MET A 25 -17.50 1.29 -3.55
C MET A 25 -18.00 1.86 -4.89
N PRO A 26 -17.99 3.19 -5.05
CA PRO A 26 -18.38 3.81 -6.30
C PRO A 26 -17.48 3.32 -7.46
N PRO A 27 -17.90 3.54 -8.71
CA PRO A 27 -17.06 3.25 -9.85
C PRO A 27 -15.71 3.97 -9.75
N ILE A 28 -14.63 3.21 -9.91
CA ILE A 28 -13.27 3.75 -9.91
C ILE A 28 -12.97 4.31 -11.30
N ARG A 29 -12.34 5.48 -11.38
CA ARG A 29 -11.85 6.03 -12.65
C ARG A 29 -10.50 5.38 -12.96
N ILE A 30 -10.47 4.58 -14.01
CA ILE A 30 -9.28 3.88 -14.46
C ILE A 30 -8.97 4.35 -15.87
N TYR A 31 -7.77 4.86 -16.04
CA TYR A 31 -7.26 5.39 -17.30
C TYR A 31 -6.20 4.45 -17.86
N HIS A 32 -6.11 4.41 -19.18
CA HIS A 32 -5.02 3.73 -19.88
C HIS A 32 -4.36 4.73 -20.80
N ASN A 33 -3.08 5.05 -20.55
CA ASN A 33 -2.31 5.83 -21.51
C ASN A 33 -1.56 4.87 -22.42
N GLY A 34 -1.94 4.80 -23.70
CA GLY A 34 -1.14 4.05 -24.67
C GLY A 34 0.28 4.64 -24.80
N PRO A 35 1.24 3.89 -25.37
CA PRO A 35 2.59 4.39 -25.58
C PRO A 35 2.56 5.57 -26.54
N ARG A 36 2.56 6.80 -26.03
CA ARG A 36 2.74 7.98 -26.86
C ARG A 36 4.23 8.13 -27.13
N ARG A 37 4.66 7.77 -28.35
CA ARG A 37 5.96 8.21 -28.88
C ARG A 37 5.93 9.73 -29.02
N ILE A 38 6.47 10.47 -28.06
CA ILE A 38 6.68 11.91 -28.15
C ILE A 38 8.18 12.17 -28.05
N GLY A 39 8.90 11.92 -29.15
CA GLY A 39 10.36 12.10 -29.23
C GLY A 39 11.15 11.20 -28.27
N ASP A 40 12.48 11.27 -28.34
CA ASP A 40 13.42 10.43 -27.57
C ASP A 40 13.49 10.77 -26.06
N TYR A 41 12.47 11.44 -25.50
CA TYR A 41 12.44 11.87 -24.11
C TYR A 41 11.30 11.19 -23.36
N HIS A 42 11.66 10.34 -22.40
CA HIS A 42 10.75 9.74 -21.44
C HIS A 42 10.29 10.79 -20.40
N TYR A 43 9.31 11.62 -20.76
CA TYR A 43 8.64 12.50 -19.80
C TYR A 43 7.67 11.67 -18.93
N ARG A 44 7.65 11.93 -17.62
CA ARG A 44 6.66 11.34 -16.70
C ARG A 44 5.25 11.79 -17.11
N VAL A 45 4.34 10.82 -17.27
CA VAL A 45 2.94 11.03 -17.70
C VAL A 45 2.13 11.87 -16.71
N THR A 46 2.61 12.05 -15.48
CA THR A 46 1.94 12.84 -14.43
C THR A 46 1.71 14.31 -14.79
N GLN A 47 2.28 14.81 -15.89
CA GLN A 47 2.07 16.18 -16.36
C GLN A 47 0.94 16.34 -17.39
N TYR A 48 0.37 15.25 -17.90
CA TYR A 48 -0.72 15.34 -18.88
C TYR A 48 -2.09 15.26 -18.22
N PRO A 49 -3.05 16.11 -18.62
CA PRO A 49 -4.41 16.03 -18.10
C PRO A 49 -5.02 14.69 -18.52
N LEU A 50 -5.47 13.90 -17.53
CA LEU A 50 -6.29 12.71 -17.77
C LEU A 50 -7.58 13.16 -18.46
N THR A 51 -7.92 12.53 -19.58
CA THR A 51 -9.12 12.88 -20.35
C THR A 51 -10.14 11.75 -20.32
N PRO A 52 -11.45 12.03 -20.45
CA PRO A 52 -12.47 10.98 -20.53
C PRO A 52 -12.22 9.94 -21.64
N ALA A 53 -11.54 10.33 -22.72
CA ALA A 53 -11.19 9.43 -23.82
C ALA A 53 -10.15 8.36 -23.44
N MET A 54 -9.38 8.59 -22.37
CA MET A 54 -8.41 7.63 -21.84
C MET A 54 -9.02 6.67 -20.82
N MET A 55 -10.26 6.92 -20.38
CA MET A 55 -10.92 6.12 -19.36
C MET A 55 -11.32 4.76 -19.95
N LEU A 56 -10.96 3.70 -19.26
CA LEU A 56 -11.36 2.34 -19.64
C LEU A 56 -12.86 2.16 -19.41
N PRO A 57 -13.58 1.52 -20.36
CA PRO A 57 -14.99 1.22 -20.16
C PRO A 57 -15.14 0.17 -19.04
N PRO A 58 -16.17 0.26 -18.18
CA PRO A 58 -16.38 -0.70 -17.09
C PRO A 58 -16.53 -2.17 -17.52
N SER A 59 -16.87 -2.40 -18.79
CA SER A 59 -16.96 -3.73 -19.40
C SER A 59 -15.61 -4.31 -19.84
N SER A 60 -14.53 -3.52 -19.85
CA SER A 60 -13.19 -4.00 -20.21
C SER A 60 -12.67 -4.98 -19.14
N PRO A 61 -12.07 -6.13 -19.54
CA PRO A 61 -11.43 -7.06 -18.60
C PRO A 61 -10.37 -6.37 -17.71
N LEU A 62 -9.67 -5.39 -18.28
CA LEU A 62 -8.63 -4.62 -17.60
C LEU A 62 -9.22 -3.73 -16.50
N TYR A 63 -10.34 -3.06 -16.81
CA TYR A 63 -11.08 -2.28 -15.82
C TYR A 63 -11.56 -3.17 -14.68
N GLN A 64 -12.16 -4.32 -15.00
CA GLN A 64 -12.72 -5.24 -14.01
C GLN A 64 -11.64 -5.78 -13.07
N THR A 65 -10.48 -6.14 -13.62
CA THR A 65 -9.35 -6.68 -12.85
C THR A 65 -8.79 -5.64 -11.87
N VAL A 66 -8.48 -4.45 -12.36
CA VAL A 66 -7.94 -3.36 -11.54
C VAL A 66 -8.98 -2.88 -10.51
N SER A 67 -10.25 -2.77 -10.90
CA SER A 67 -11.34 -2.41 -10.00
C SER A 67 -11.55 -3.45 -8.90
N GLN A 68 -11.43 -4.73 -9.23
CA GLN A 68 -11.52 -5.81 -8.25
C GLN A 68 -10.36 -5.76 -7.25
N ALA A 69 -9.14 -5.50 -7.72
CA ALA A 69 -7.99 -5.39 -6.82
C ALA A 69 -8.13 -4.22 -5.85
N ALA A 70 -8.64 -3.07 -6.32
CA ALA A 70 -8.91 -1.92 -5.49
C ALA A 70 -9.97 -2.21 -4.42
N ARG A 71 -11.03 -2.94 -4.75
CA ARG A 71 -12.05 -3.38 -3.78
C ARG A 71 -11.46 -4.30 -2.71
N LEU A 72 -10.62 -5.26 -3.11
CA LEU A 72 -9.94 -6.14 -2.15
C LEU A 72 -8.97 -5.34 -1.27
N ALA A 73 -8.22 -4.39 -1.82
CA ALA A 73 -7.36 -3.50 -1.05
C ALA A 73 -8.16 -2.64 -0.06
N MET A 74 -9.31 -2.10 -0.46
CA MET A 74 -10.22 -1.37 0.43
C MET A 74 -10.74 -2.26 1.57
N ASN A 75 -11.11 -3.51 1.27
CA ASN A 75 -11.54 -4.46 2.31
C ASN A 75 -10.44 -4.69 3.34
N ILE A 76 -9.18 -4.83 2.89
CA ILE A 76 -8.02 -4.95 3.78
C ILE A 76 -7.86 -3.70 4.64
N LEU A 77 -7.84 -2.51 4.02
CA LEU A 77 -7.66 -1.24 4.73
C LEU A 77 -8.79 -0.93 5.72
N SER A 78 -10.01 -1.36 5.42
CA SER A 78 -11.20 -1.14 6.27
C SER A 78 -11.34 -2.15 7.40
N SER A 79 -10.63 -3.28 7.32
CA SER A 79 -10.62 -4.30 8.37
C SER A 79 -10.02 -3.76 9.67
N ASP A 80 -10.33 -4.39 10.80
CA ASP A 80 -9.72 -4.02 12.09
C ASP A 80 -8.18 -4.07 12.05
N PRO A 81 -7.53 -5.12 11.49
CA PRO A 81 -6.08 -5.13 11.29
C PRO A 81 -5.58 -3.98 10.40
N GLY A 82 -6.28 -3.67 9.31
CA GLY A 82 -5.93 -2.56 8.41
C GLY A 82 -5.95 -1.21 9.13
N ILE A 83 -7.02 -0.94 9.88
CA ILE A 83 -7.15 0.26 10.70
C ILE A 83 -6.05 0.32 11.77
N GLN A 84 -5.72 -0.79 12.41
CA GLN A 84 -4.65 -0.86 13.41
C GLN A 84 -3.26 -0.59 12.80
N ALA A 85 -3.00 -1.12 11.61
CA ALA A 85 -1.74 -0.89 10.89
C ALA A 85 -1.60 0.58 10.48
N LEU A 86 -2.66 1.19 9.92
CA LEU A 86 -2.71 2.64 9.63
C LEU A 86 -2.52 3.48 10.91
N SER A 87 -3.18 3.11 12.01
CA SER A 87 -3.00 3.76 13.31
C SER A 87 -1.53 3.75 13.76
N SER A 88 -0.86 2.62 13.59
CA SER A 88 0.56 2.45 13.94
C SER A 88 1.47 3.29 13.05
N LEU A 89 1.16 3.36 11.75
CA LEU A 89 1.84 4.24 10.80
C LEU A 89 1.68 5.73 11.18
N ALA A 90 0.47 6.15 11.57
CA ALA A 90 0.19 7.51 12.02
C ALA A 90 0.94 7.88 13.30
N ARG A 91 1.00 6.97 14.29
CA ARG A 91 1.77 7.16 15.53
C ARG A 91 3.26 7.30 15.25
N ALA A 92 3.83 6.42 14.43
CA ALA A 92 5.23 6.47 14.05
C ALA A 92 5.56 7.79 13.34
N LEU A 93 4.72 8.23 12.40
CA LEU A 93 4.89 9.50 11.71
C LEU A 93 4.84 10.70 12.68
N TYR A 94 3.87 10.71 13.61
CA TYR A 94 3.76 11.78 14.61
C TYR A 94 4.94 11.82 15.57
N ALA A 95 5.46 10.66 15.99
CA ALA A 95 6.63 10.60 16.86
C ALA A 95 7.89 11.14 16.17
N LEU A 96 8.02 10.91 14.85
CA LEU A 96 9.20 11.30 14.07
C LEU A 96 9.14 12.72 13.52
N SER A 97 7.94 13.25 13.26
CA SER A 97 7.74 14.58 12.64
C SER A 97 6.40 15.21 13.10
N PRO A 98 6.24 15.52 14.40
CA PRO A 98 4.97 16.04 14.94
C PRO A 98 4.56 17.38 14.32
N GLU A 99 5.52 18.20 13.90
CA GLU A 99 5.33 19.49 13.24
C GLU A 99 4.76 19.40 11.82
N ASP A 100 4.86 18.22 11.19
CA ASP A 100 4.33 17.95 9.86
C ASP A 100 2.96 17.30 9.90
N VAL A 101 2.67 16.53 10.96
CA VAL A 101 1.36 15.92 11.15
C VAL A 101 0.34 17.01 11.53
N ARG A 102 -0.75 17.07 10.77
CA ARG A 102 -1.89 17.92 11.10
C ARG A 102 -2.98 17.03 11.68
N VAL A 103 -3.15 17.07 12.99
CA VAL A 103 -4.32 16.48 13.63
C VAL A 103 -5.53 17.27 13.14
N ILE A 104 -6.29 16.68 12.21
CA ILE A 104 -7.52 17.29 11.72
C ILE A 104 -8.52 17.20 12.86
N ASP A 105 -8.86 18.34 13.48
CA ASP A 105 -9.91 18.38 14.49
C ASP A 105 -11.24 17.98 13.81
N PRO A 106 -11.85 16.84 14.19
CA PRO A 106 -13.10 16.40 13.59
C PRO A 106 -14.23 17.43 13.74
N ARG A 107 -14.20 18.25 14.79
CA ARG A 107 -15.23 19.28 15.03
C ARG A 107 -15.20 20.37 13.96
N ALA A 108 -14.04 20.58 13.31
CA ALA A 108 -13.93 21.51 12.19
C ALA A 108 -14.51 20.91 10.89
N VAL A 109 -14.51 19.58 10.73
CA VAL A 109 -15.00 18.88 9.53
C VAL A 109 -16.50 18.63 9.59
N GLU A 110 -17.07 18.42 10.79
CA GLU A 110 -18.52 18.29 11.00
C GLU A 110 -19.31 19.53 10.56
N CYS A 111 -18.66 20.70 10.42
CA CYS A 111 -19.33 21.94 10.05
C CYS A 111 -19.56 22.14 8.53
N GLU A 112 -18.76 21.52 7.64
CA GLU A 112 -18.85 21.77 6.19
C GLU A 112 -19.13 20.54 5.33
N CYS A 113 -18.66 19.35 5.72
CA CYS A 113 -18.86 18.14 4.93
C CYS A 113 -20.17 17.43 5.28
N CYS A 114 -20.55 17.40 6.57
CA CYS A 114 -21.84 16.87 7.02
C CYS A 114 -23.04 17.66 6.47
N ALA A 115 -22.86 18.95 6.15
CA ALA A 115 -23.89 19.76 5.51
C ALA A 115 -24.18 19.35 4.04
N ARG A 116 -23.23 18.70 3.35
CA ARG A 116 -23.41 18.26 1.95
C ARG A 116 -23.86 16.81 1.80
N LEU A 117 -23.64 15.99 2.83
CA LEU A 117 -23.94 14.55 2.81
C LEU A 117 -25.20 14.17 3.61
N ALA A 118 -25.85 15.11 4.28
CA ALA A 118 -27.16 14.88 4.87
C ALA A 118 -28.22 14.83 3.76
N PRO A 119 -28.94 13.72 3.55
CA PRO A 119 -30.18 13.74 2.80
C PRO A 119 -31.15 14.66 3.56
N GLU A 120 -31.82 15.56 2.85
CA GLU A 120 -33.00 16.27 3.36
C GLU A 120 -34.09 15.24 3.69
N THR A 121 -34.03 14.63 4.87
CA THR A 121 -35.10 13.91 5.59
C THR A 121 -34.47 12.96 6.59
N LEU A 122 -34.14 13.44 7.80
CA LEU A 122 -34.18 12.58 8.97
C LEU A 122 -34.60 13.41 10.17
N SER A 123 -35.92 13.35 10.38
CA SER A 123 -36.64 13.82 11.55
C SER A 123 -35.99 13.27 12.82
N THR A 124 -35.70 14.19 13.73
CA THR A 124 -35.36 13.95 15.13
C THR A 124 -36.46 13.14 15.83
N SER A 125 -36.25 11.84 16.02
CA SER A 125 -36.73 11.13 17.21
C SER A 125 -36.07 9.76 17.34
N ILE A 126 -35.43 9.55 18.49
CA ILE A 126 -35.26 8.30 19.27
C ILE A 126 -33.86 8.33 19.88
N VAL A 127 -33.77 9.11 20.96
CA VAL A 127 -32.78 8.94 22.03
C VAL A 127 -33.57 8.41 23.22
N HIS A 128 -33.44 7.12 23.50
CA HIS A 128 -33.24 6.55 24.85
C HIS A 128 -33.52 5.04 24.91
N ASN A 129 -32.75 4.40 25.79
CA ASN A 129 -32.93 3.08 26.41
C ASN A 129 -32.44 1.86 25.63
N ASN A 130 -31.26 1.33 26.01
CA ASN A 130 -31.21 0.22 26.97
C ASN A 130 -29.76 -0.19 27.28
N LEU A 131 -29.33 0.11 28.51
CA LEU A 131 -28.21 -0.53 29.19
C LEU A 131 -28.78 -1.63 30.11
N ARG A 132 -28.03 -2.75 30.20
CA ARG A 132 -28.09 -3.87 31.17
C ARG A 132 -28.71 -5.17 30.65
N GLN A 133 -27.86 -6.15 30.35
CA GLN A 133 -27.58 -7.33 31.19
C GLN A 133 -26.84 -8.38 30.35
N VAL A 134 -25.60 -8.72 30.72
CA VAL A 134 -24.95 -9.95 30.25
C VAL A 134 -24.43 -10.69 31.48
N GLY A 135 -25.04 -11.83 31.76
CA GLY A 135 -24.52 -12.86 32.65
C GLY A 135 -23.57 -13.77 31.88
N VAL A 136 -22.40 -14.04 32.47
CA VAL A 136 -21.36 -14.92 31.93
C VAL A 136 -21.38 -16.22 32.72
N GLN A 137 -21.50 -17.37 32.03
CA GLN A 137 -20.90 -18.64 32.48
C GLN A 137 -20.55 -19.56 31.30
N ASN A 138 -19.29 -20.03 31.35
CA ASN A 138 -18.72 -21.28 30.84
C ASN A 138 -18.44 -21.46 29.34
N ALA A 139 -17.15 -21.51 29.01
CA ALA A 139 -16.61 -22.39 27.98
C ALA A 139 -15.29 -23.01 28.47
N GLN A 140 -15.21 -24.34 28.38
CA GLN A 140 -14.12 -25.21 28.81
C GLN A 140 -12.94 -25.19 27.83
N GLN A 141 -11.81 -25.66 28.35
CA GLN A 141 -10.46 -25.73 27.79
C GLN A 141 -10.31 -26.59 26.52
N MET A 142 -9.41 -26.17 25.62
CA MET A 142 -8.58 -27.04 24.78
C MET A 142 -7.17 -26.43 24.59
N PRO A 143 -6.13 -27.25 24.37
CA PRO A 143 -4.74 -26.90 24.67
C PRO A 143 -3.95 -26.27 23.50
N CYS A 144 -2.93 -25.52 23.91
CA CYS A 144 -1.91 -24.75 23.22
C CYS A 144 -1.44 -25.26 21.84
N ALA A 145 -1.49 -24.37 20.84
CA ALA A 145 -0.55 -24.34 19.73
C ALA A 145 0.68 -23.50 20.15
N PRO A 146 1.90 -23.78 19.64
CA PRO A 146 3.10 -23.06 20.05
C PRO A 146 3.02 -21.61 19.56
N GLU A 147 3.12 -20.67 20.51
CA GLU A 147 3.30 -19.24 20.27
C GLU A 147 4.60 -19.01 19.50
N LEU A 148 4.48 -18.64 18.24
CA LEU A 148 5.49 -17.85 17.54
C LEU A 148 5.00 -16.40 17.55
N THR A 149 5.05 -15.78 18.73
CA THR A 149 4.91 -14.34 18.92
C THR A 149 6.30 -13.74 18.83
N VAL A 150 6.71 -13.30 17.64
CA VAL A 150 7.69 -12.21 17.58
C VAL A 150 6.89 -10.95 17.94
N PRO A 151 7.12 -10.31 19.10
CA PRO A 151 6.27 -9.21 19.53
C PRO A 151 6.61 -7.99 18.69
N MET A 152 5.74 -7.65 17.73
CA MET A 152 5.81 -6.36 17.05
C MET A 152 5.74 -5.18 18.02
N ASP A 153 5.20 -5.43 19.21
CA ASP A 153 5.12 -4.49 20.31
C ASP A 153 6.51 -4.00 20.75
N GLU A 154 7.57 -4.82 20.76
CA GLU A 154 8.91 -4.38 21.24
C GLU A 154 9.66 -3.49 20.23
N VAL A 155 9.59 -3.82 18.94
CA VAL A 155 10.22 -3.01 17.89
C VAL A 155 9.50 -1.67 17.74
N CYS A 156 8.17 -1.67 17.89
CA CYS A 156 7.38 -0.44 17.98
C CYS A 156 7.70 0.33 19.25
N HIS A 157 7.63 -0.29 20.45
CA HIS A 157 7.83 0.39 21.74
C HIS A 157 9.20 1.03 21.93
N SER A 158 10.29 0.40 21.46
CA SER A 158 11.63 0.97 21.59
C SER A 158 11.84 2.29 20.83
N TRP A 159 11.00 2.60 19.82
CA TRP A 159 11.06 3.86 19.09
C TRP A 159 10.33 5.02 19.79
N PHE A 160 9.50 4.74 20.80
CA PHE A 160 8.50 5.69 21.31
C PHE A 160 8.88 6.48 22.58
N GLU A 161 10.04 6.23 23.20
CA GLU A 161 10.39 6.92 24.46
C GLU A 161 11.07 8.31 24.30
N GLN A 162 11.32 8.77 23.08
CA GLN A 162 12.07 10.01 22.86
C GLN A 162 11.25 11.10 22.13
N GLY A 163 10.46 11.87 22.88
CA GLY A 163 10.18 13.27 22.54
C GLY A 163 8.72 13.69 22.34
N GLY A 164 8.30 14.69 23.13
CA GLY A 164 7.25 15.65 22.73
C GLY A 164 5.80 15.25 23.04
N GLN A 165 5.01 16.26 23.41
CA GLN A 165 3.59 16.24 23.79
C GLN A 165 2.78 14.98 23.38
N ARG A 166 2.19 14.30 24.37
CA ARG A 166 1.31 13.15 24.13
C ARG A 166 0.14 13.58 23.26
N ALA A 167 0.11 13.08 22.04
CA ALA A 167 -1.09 13.13 21.23
C ALA A 167 -2.24 12.39 21.98
N PRO A 168 -3.51 12.81 21.84
CA PRO A 168 -4.62 12.20 22.55
C PRO A 168 -4.70 10.71 22.24
N GLU A 169 -4.94 9.85 23.24
CA GLU A 169 -4.80 8.37 23.22
C GLU A 169 -5.61 7.60 22.13
N THR A 170 -6.30 8.30 21.22
CA THR A 170 -7.12 7.71 20.14
C THR A 170 -7.10 8.49 18.81
N TRP A 171 -6.27 9.54 18.67
CA TRP A 171 -6.31 10.41 17.48
C TRP A 171 -5.91 9.65 16.20
N ASP A 172 -4.92 8.77 16.31
CA ASP A 172 -4.33 7.96 15.25
C ASP A 172 -5.36 7.01 14.65
N ARG A 173 -6.08 6.28 15.51
CA ARG A 173 -7.12 5.34 15.08
C ARG A 173 -8.29 6.08 14.45
N ARG A 174 -8.61 7.27 14.96
CA ARG A 174 -9.65 8.13 14.39
C ARG A 174 -9.24 8.64 13.01
N ALA A 175 -8.01 9.12 12.85
CA ALA A 175 -7.47 9.57 11.56
C ALA A 175 -7.45 8.43 10.54
N ALA A 176 -7.05 7.22 10.94
CA ALA A 176 -7.11 6.02 10.10
C ALA A 176 -8.55 5.72 9.64
N LYS A 177 -9.52 5.74 10.54
CA LYS A 177 -10.94 5.52 10.19
C LYS A 177 -11.50 6.60 9.26
N GLN A 178 -11.17 7.87 9.52
CA GLN A 178 -11.59 8.99 8.67
C GLN A 178 -10.99 8.87 7.27
N TYR A 179 -9.70 8.55 7.18
CA TYR A 179 -9.03 8.30 5.91
C TYR A 179 -9.70 7.16 5.13
N VAL A 180 -9.89 6.01 5.76
CA VAL A 180 -10.58 4.85 5.16
C VAL A 180 -11.98 5.21 4.68
N ALA A 181 -12.74 6.01 5.45
CA ALA A 181 -14.04 6.48 5.02
C ALA A 181 -13.97 7.38 3.77
N LEU A 182 -12.98 8.28 3.68
CA LEU A 182 -12.76 9.12 2.48
C LEU A 182 -12.39 8.27 1.25
N ILE A 183 -11.44 7.35 1.40
CA ILE A 183 -11.00 6.45 0.31
C ILE A 183 -12.14 5.50 -0.14
N SER A 184 -12.96 5.03 0.80
CA SER A 184 -14.12 4.19 0.45
C SER A 184 -15.22 4.98 -0.24
N ALA A 185 -15.39 6.26 0.10
CA ALA A 185 -16.36 7.14 -0.54
C ALA A 185 -15.91 7.62 -1.92
N GLU A 186 -14.60 7.72 -2.13
CA GLU A 186 -14.02 8.00 -3.43
C GLU A 186 -12.60 7.42 -3.51
N TRP A 187 -12.38 6.51 -4.46
CA TRP A 187 -11.06 5.92 -4.67
C TRP A 187 -10.16 6.89 -5.47
N PRO A 188 -8.83 6.90 -5.25
CA PRO A 188 -7.90 7.63 -6.12
C PRO A 188 -8.05 7.24 -7.58
N ASP A 189 -7.72 8.15 -8.49
CA ASP A 189 -7.71 7.82 -9.90
C ASP A 189 -6.56 6.83 -10.17
N VAL A 190 -6.77 5.88 -11.08
CA VAL A 190 -5.77 4.87 -11.43
C VAL A 190 -5.35 5.05 -12.88
N LEU A 191 -4.05 5.11 -13.14
CA LEU A 191 -3.49 5.12 -14.49
C LEU A 191 -2.73 3.83 -14.74
N ILE A 192 -3.03 3.14 -15.84
CA ILE A 192 -2.18 2.09 -16.38
C ILE A 192 -1.14 2.78 -17.26
N ASP A 193 0.09 2.84 -16.76
CA ASP A 193 1.16 3.70 -17.24
C ASP A 193 2.23 2.90 -18.00
N GLU A 194 2.27 3.09 -19.30
CA GLU A 194 3.26 2.47 -20.22
C GLU A 194 4.68 3.03 -20.05
N THR A 195 4.85 4.10 -19.26
CA THR A 195 6.18 4.66 -18.94
C THR A 195 6.82 4.02 -17.71
N LEU A 196 6.06 3.31 -16.89
CA LEU A 196 6.58 2.49 -15.80
C LEU A 196 7.04 1.15 -16.36
N GLN A 197 8.33 1.05 -16.70
CA GLN A 197 8.91 -0.13 -17.35
C GLN A 197 9.73 -1.03 -16.42
N TRP A 198 10.05 -0.55 -15.22
CA TRP A 198 10.89 -1.28 -14.26
C TRP A 198 10.11 -2.47 -13.67
N PRO A 199 10.56 -3.74 -13.86
CA PRO A 199 9.79 -4.93 -13.45
C PRO A 199 9.50 -5.01 -11.95
N THR A 200 10.41 -4.48 -11.14
CA THR A 200 10.31 -4.45 -9.68
C THR A 200 9.41 -3.32 -9.17
N ASN A 201 9.08 -2.34 -10.02
CA ASN A 201 8.19 -1.24 -9.71
C ASN A 201 6.80 -1.54 -10.28
N PHE A 202 5.93 -2.10 -9.44
CA PHE A 202 4.58 -2.49 -9.87
C PHE A 202 3.61 -1.30 -9.93
N ALA A 203 3.79 -0.32 -9.03
CA ALA A 203 3.03 0.92 -9.04
C ALA A 203 3.78 2.04 -8.32
N ASN A 204 3.28 3.26 -8.47
CA ASN A 204 3.58 4.36 -7.59
C ASN A 204 2.32 5.20 -7.33
N VAL A 205 2.34 5.99 -6.27
CA VAL A 205 1.37 7.08 -6.09
C VAL A 205 2.05 8.44 -6.08
N GLU A 206 1.47 9.39 -6.79
CA GLU A 206 1.91 10.78 -6.72
C GLU A 206 1.64 11.34 -5.32
N ARG A 207 2.68 11.87 -4.67
CA ARG A 207 2.53 12.67 -3.46
C ARG A 207 2.52 14.13 -3.84
N ARG A 208 1.41 14.79 -3.54
CA ARG A 208 1.27 16.23 -3.76
C ARG A 208 0.55 16.89 -2.58
N PRO A 209 0.82 18.19 -2.34
CA PRO A 209 0.05 18.94 -1.38
C PRO A 209 -1.44 18.92 -1.68
N TRP A 210 -2.26 19.05 -0.64
CA TRP A 210 -3.70 19.18 -0.80
C TRP A 210 -4.27 20.23 0.16
N GLY A 211 -5.44 20.77 -0.19
CA GLY A 211 -6.03 21.95 0.46
C GLY A 211 -5.43 23.26 -0.08
N LYS A 212 -5.25 24.27 0.79
CA LYS A 212 -4.90 25.69 0.51
C LYS A 212 -3.73 26.01 -0.42
N VAL A 213 -3.04 25.03 -0.98
CA VAL A 213 -1.93 25.26 -1.92
C VAL A 213 -2.42 25.87 -3.25
N ASP A 214 -3.70 25.67 -3.61
CA ASP A 214 -4.29 26.19 -4.87
C ASP A 214 -5.51 27.13 -4.68
N HIS A 215 -5.62 27.81 -3.53
CA HIS A 215 -6.84 28.55 -3.11
C HIS A 215 -8.10 27.68 -2.99
N ASP A 216 -7.94 26.36 -3.07
CA ASP A 216 -9.01 25.39 -2.94
C ASP A 216 -9.04 24.84 -1.51
N ASP A 217 -10.03 25.27 -0.72
CA ASP A 217 -10.27 24.79 0.64
C ASP A 217 -10.99 23.41 0.67
N SER A 218 -11.10 22.70 -0.45
CA SER A 218 -11.88 21.45 -0.60
C SER A 218 -11.43 20.23 0.22
N GLY A 219 -10.50 20.39 1.16
CA GLY A 219 -10.04 19.28 1.99
C GLY A 219 -9.29 18.20 1.17
N PHE A 220 -9.19 16.99 1.72
CA PHE A 220 -8.55 15.88 1.04
C PHE A 220 -9.55 15.22 0.10
N MET A 221 -9.26 15.26 -1.21
CA MET A 221 -10.05 14.64 -2.25
C MET A 221 -9.26 13.49 -2.88
N PRO A 222 -9.57 12.22 -2.59
CA PRO A 222 -8.79 11.09 -3.07
C PRO A 222 -8.58 11.05 -4.58
N HIS A 223 -9.59 11.41 -5.38
CA HIS A 223 -9.50 11.42 -6.84
C HIS A 223 -8.49 12.40 -7.42
N LYS A 224 -8.09 13.39 -6.64
CA LYS A 224 -7.01 14.28 -7.04
C LYS A 224 -5.66 13.54 -6.97
N PHE A 225 -5.57 12.33 -6.44
CA PHE A 225 -4.32 11.57 -6.43
C PHE A 225 -4.37 10.49 -7.49
N LEU A 226 -3.20 10.17 -8.04
CA LEU A 226 -3.04 9.21 -9.11
C LEU A 226 -2.17 8.04 -8.64
N VAL A 227 -2.74 6.84 -8.68
CA VAL A 227 -1.99 5.59 -8.56
C VAL A 227 -1.64 5.13 -9.97
N SER A 228 -0.35 5.12 -10.32
CA SER A 228 0.12 4.69 -11.63
C SER A 228 0.61 3.25 -11.55
N LEU A 229 -0.03 2.35 -12.26
CA LEU A 229 0.29 0.92 -12.35
C LEU A 229 1.21 0.67 -13.55
N ASN A 230 2.17 -0.24 -13.39
CA ASN A 230 3.08 -0.67 -14.45
C ASN A 230 2.33 -1.44 -15.54
N ALA A 231 2.10 -0.80 -16.70
CA ALA A 231 1.30 -1.39 -17.77
C ALA A 231 1.85 -2.73 -18.27
N PRO A 232 3.16 -2.91 -18.54
CA PRO A 232 3.72 -4.22 -18.87
C PRO A 232 3.36 -5.34 -17.88
N ARG A 233 3.36 -5.05 -16.57
CA ARG A 233 2.99 -6.03 -15.53
C ARG A 233 1.50 -6.38 -15.60
N ILE A 234 0.65 -5.36 -15.78
CA ILE A 234 -0.80 -5.56 -15.87
C ILE A 234 -1.17 -6.31 -17.16
N HIS A 235 -0.52 -6.03 -18.29
CA HIS A 235 -0.72 -6.80 -19.51
C HIS A 235 -0.27 -8.26 -19.34
N SER A 236 0.90 -8.48 -18.72
CA SER A 236 1.40 -9.84 -18.43
C SER A 236 0.43 -10.64 -17.55
N MET A 237 -0.25 -9.98 -16.61
CA MET A 237 -1.30 -10.59 -15.80
C MET A 237 -2.48 -11.10 -16.65
N HIS A 238 -2.84 -10.43 -17.74
CA HIS A 238 -3.92 -10.86 -18.63
C HIS A 238 -3.52 -11.98 -19.61
N GLU A 239 -2.22 -12.13 -19.87
CA GLU A 239 -1.67 -13.14 -20.77
C GLU A 239 -1.28 -14.44 -20.06
N CYS A 240 -1.23 -14.43 -18.72
CA CYS A 240 -0.74 -15.55 -17.93
C CYS A 240 -1.80 -16.64 -17.67
N GLY A 241 -1.34 -17.80 -17.20
CA GLY A 241 -2.21 -18.89 -16.78
C GLY A 241 -2.85 -18.65 -15.40
N PRO A 242 -3.83 -19.49 -14.98
CA PRO A 242 -4.59 -19.29 -13.74
C PRO A 242 -3.73 -19.19 -12.46
N GLU A 243 -2.66 -19.96 -12.38
CA GLU A 243 -1.75 -19.94 -11.22
C GLU A 243 -1.01 -18.60 -11.09
N ASP A 244 -0.47 -18.10 -12.20
CA ASP A 244 0.21 -16.81 -12.25
C ASP A 244 -0.77 -15.65 -12.06
N MET A 245 -2.00 -15.78 -12.56
CA MET A 245 -3.06 -14.79 -12.38
C MET A 245 -3.35 -14.58 -10.90
N CYS A 246 -3.38 -15.65 -10.10
CA CYS A 246 -3.57 -15.54 -8.65
C CYS A 246 -2.42 -14.76 -7.99
N ARG A 247 -1.17 -15.00 -8.40
CA ARG A 247 0.01 -14.29 -7.89
C ARG A 247 0.01 -12.82 -8.31
N TYR A 248 -0.30 -12.53 -9.57
CA TYR A 248 -0.43 -11.16 -10.06
C TYR A 248 -1.56 -10.41 -9.36
N MET A 249 -2.70 -11.05 -9.15
CA MET A 249 -3.83 -10.45 -8.44
C MET A 249 -3.45 -10.16 -6.99
N PHE A 250 -2.77 -11.09 -6.31
CA PHE A 250 -2.22 -10.86 -4.98
C PHE A 250 -1.25 -9.67 -4.98
N GLN A 251 -0.29 -9.65 -5.92
CA GLN A 251 0.67 -8.57 -6.08
C GLN A 251 -0.01 -7.21 -6.29
N LEU A 252 -1.00 -7.13 -7.17
CA LEU A 252 -1.74 -5.91 -7.43
C LEU A 252 -2.51 -5.44 -6.19
N VAL A 253 -3.18 -6.34 -5.47
CA VAL A 253 -3.91 -6.00 -4.23
C VAL A 253 -2.97 -5.44 -3.17
N VAL A 254 -1.86 -6.12 -2.87
CA VAL A 254 -0.93 -5.66 -1.84
C VAL A 254 -0.20 -4.38 -2.27
N THR A 255 0.06 -4.21 -3.57
CA THR A 255 0.60 -2.96 -4.11
C THR A 255 -0.39 -1.81 -3.91
N MET A 256 -1.68 -2.03 -4.13
CA MET A 256 -2.67 -0.98 -3.85
C MET A 256 -2.77 -0.67 -2.35
N VAL A 257 -2.70 -1.66 -1.47
CA VAL A 257 -2.62 -1.44 -0.01
C VAL A 257 -1.37 -0.63 0.34
N HIS A 258 -0.23 -0.92 -0.29
CA HIS A 258 1.03 -0.22 -0.11
C HIS A 258 0.93 1.26 -0.53
N GLU A 259 0.50 1.52 -1.76
CA GLU A 259 0.41 2.87 -2.32
C GLU A 259 -0.68 3.70 -1.62
N VAL A 260 -1.90 3.16 -1.53
CA VAL A 260 -3.05 3.87 -0.98
C VAL A 260 -3.02 3.88 0.54
N GLY A 261 -2.73 2.76 1.19
CA GLY A 261 -2.66 2.69 2.64
C GLY A 261 -1.40 3.34 3.22
N GLY A 262 -0.25 3.21 2.57
CA GLY A 262 1.03 3.66 3.11
C GLY A 262 1.38 5.08 2.69
N HIS A 263 1.56 5.28 1.39
CA HIS A 263 2.04 6.56 0.85
C HIS A 263 0.97 7.65 0.84
N LEU A 264 -0.23 7.33 0.36
CA LEU A 264 -1.31 8.30 0.27
C LEU A 264 -1.85 8.65 1.66
N PHE A 265 -1.82 7.73 2.64
CA PHE A 265 -2.18 8.05 4.01
C PHE A 265 -1.20 9.01 4.69
N VAL A 266 0.12 8.83 4.49
CA VAL A 266 1.12 9.82 4.96
C VAL A 266 0.87 11.18 4.29
N THR A 267 0.54 11.18 3.01
CA THR A 267 0.17 12.41 2.27
C THR A 267 -1.07 13.06 2.86
N TYR A 268 -2.08 12.29 3.24
CA TYR A 268 -3.24 12.76 3.99
C TYR A 268 -2.82 13.40 5.32
N LEU A 269 -2.11 12.69 6.20
CA LEU A 269 -1.77 13.20 7.54
C LEU A 269 -0.92 14.49 7.51
N THR A 270 -0.13 14.68 6.46
CA THR A 270 0.85 15.78 6.35
C THR A 270 0.40 16.91 5.43
N ARG A 271 -0.83 16.82 4.87
CA ARG A 271 -1.30 17.73 3.81
C ARG A 271 -0.36 17.78 2.59
N GLY A 272 0.30 16.66 2.32
CA GLY A 272 1.30 16.47 1.27
C GLY A 272 2.60 17.28 1.44
N ARG A 273 2.91 17.73 2.66
CA ARG A 273 4.10 18.54 2.95
C ARG A 273 5.36 17.72 3.21
N ALA A 274 5.22 16.54 3.82
CA ALA A 274 6.37 15.80 4.32
C ALA A 274 6.74 14.65 3.39
N HIS A 275 8.04 14.53 3.11
CA HIS A 275 8.62 13.27 2.70
C HIS A 275 8.44 12.24 3.82
N THR A 276 8.41 10.95 3.49
CA THR A 276 8.43 9.92 4.55
C THR A 276 9.70 10.13 5.39
N PRO A 277 9.62 10.25 6.73
CA PRO A 277 10.80 10.40 7.57
C PRO A 277 11.79 9.26 7.34
N ARG A 278 13.09 9.57 7.29
CA ARG A 278 14.16 8.59 7.02
C ARG A 278 14.13 7.37 7.96
N ALA A 279 13.69 7.57 9.19
CA ALA A 279 13.54 6.51 10.18
C ALA A 279 12.45 5.50 9.79
N MET A 280 11.40 5.88 9.05
CA MET A 280 10.36 4.96 8.55
C MET A 280 10.85 4.20 7.31
N ARG A 281 11.95 3.48 7.49
CA ARG A 281 12.53 2.54 6.54
C ARG A 281 12.37 1.13 7.10
N HIS A 282 12.29 0.14 6.22
CA HIS A 282 12.30 -1.24 6.67
C HIS A 282 13.67 -1.59 7.29
N PRO A 283 13.72 -2.18 8.48
CA PRO A 283 14.97 -2.63 9.08
C PRO A 283 15.61 -3.73 8.21
N ASN A 284 16.90 -3.63 7.91
CA ASN A 284 17.69 -4.67 7.21
C ASN A 284 17.25 -5.05 5.77
N TYR A 285 16.42 -4.24 5.11
CA TYR A 285 15.96 -4.51 3.73
C TYR A 285 17.00 -4.19 2.64
N PHE A 286 18.31 -4.05 2.93
CA PHE A 286 19.23 -3.43 1.95
C PHE A 286 20.59 -4.11 1.77
N PRO A 287 20.89 -4.53 0.53
CA PRO A 287 22.25 -4.51 0.00
C PRO A 287 22.59 -3.20 -0.77
N THR A 288 21.63 -2.42 -1.28
CA THR A 288 21.92 -1.27 -2.20
C THR A 288 21.61 0.12 -1.62
N ILE A 289 22.03 1.19 -2.33
CA ILE A 289 21.85 2.59 -1.88
C ILE A 289 20.47 3.17 -2.20
N TYR A 290 19.82 2.73 -3.29
CA TYR A 290 18.51 3.24 -3.72
C TYR A 290 17.39 2.79 -2.79
N GLU A 291 17.53 1.58 -2.26
CA GLU A 291 16.52 1.01 -1.39
C GLU A 291 16.55 1.71 -0.01
N ARG A 292 17.66 2.36 0.40
CA ARG A 292 17.78 3.10 1.68
C ARG A 292 16.80 4.28 1.86
N ALA A 293 15.98 4.56 0.84
CA ALA A 293 14.94 5.57 0.91
C ALA A 293 13.86 5.18 1.95
N PRO A 294 13.33 6.16 2.68
CA PRO A 294 12.18 5.92 3.54
C PRO A 294 10.95 5.53 2.73
N GLU A 295 10.20 4.56 3.26
CA GLU A 295 9.20 3.80 2.49
C GLU A 295 8.00 3.52 3.41
N SER A 296 6.99 4.40 3.37
CA SER A 296 5.84 4.27 4.29
C SER A 296 4.89 3.13 3.93
N GLY A 297 4.92 2.64 2.69
CA GLY A 297 4.19 1.45 2.29
C GLY A 297 4.80 0.21 2.94
N ARG A 298 6.13 0.06 2.93
CA ARG A 298 6.83 -1.01 3.65
C ARG A 298 6.62 -0.95 5.15
N PHE A 299 6.55 0.26 5.73
CA PHE A 299 6.21 0.39 7.14
C PHE A 299 4.79 -0.12 7.43
N LEU A 300 3.81 0.19 6.57
CA LEU A 300 2.46 -0.36 6.70
C LEU A 300 2.46 -1.89 6.58
N GLU A 301 3.20 -2.44 5.61
CA GLU A 301 3.33 -3.88 5.39
C GLU A 301 3.89 -4.60 6.62
N LEU A 302 4.92 -4.05 7.27
CA LEU A 302 5.45 -4.58 8.54
C LEU A 302 4.35 -4.72 9.59
N ALA A 303 3.56 -3.65 9.78
CA ALA A 303 2.50 -3.62 10.78
C ALA A 303 1.30 -4.51 10.42
N LEU A 304 1.01 -4.68 9.13
CA LEU A 304 -0.18 -5.39 8.65
C LEU A 304 0.10 -6.85 8.32
N PHE A 305 1.13 -7.10 7.52
CA PHE A 305 1.47 -8.42 7.00
C PHE A 305 2.48 -9.16 7.88
N GLY A 306 3.17 -8.46 8.79
CA GLY A 306 4.23 -9.02 9.64
C GLY A 306 5.61 -9.03 8.98
N GLY A 307 5.78 -8.33 7.86
CA GLY A 307 7.02 -8.28 7.06
C GLY A 307 6.85 -7.38 5.83
N ALA A 308 7.93 -6.98 5.17
CA ALA A 308 7.86 -6.40 3.83
C ALA A 308 7.65 -7.46 2.76
N LEU A 309 6.72 -7.23 1.84
CA LEU A 309 6.43 -8.17 0.75
C LEU A 309 7.38 -8.00 -0.44
N VAL A 310 8.13 -9.05 -0.77
CA VAL A 310 8.97 -9.07 -1.98
C VAL A 310 8.50 -10.16 -2.92
N PHE A 311 8.52 -9.84 -4.21
CA PHE A 311 8.24 -10.78 -5.28
C PHE A 311 9.58 -11.21 -5.89
N ALA A 312 10.04 -12.40 -5.53
CA ALA A 312 11.26 -12.99 -6.07
C ALA A 312 10.98 -13.66 -7.42
N GLY A 313 11.97 -13.73 -8.29
CA GLY A 313 11.88 -14.51 -9.51
C GLY A 313 11.89 -16.01 -9.23
N ASP A 314 11.54 -16.80 -10.24
CA ASP A 314 11.68 -18.25 -10.23
C ASP A 314 13.08 -18.73 -10.69
N GLY A 315 14.00 -17.78 -10.92
CA GLY A 315 15.34 -18.02 -11.47
C GLY A 315 15.38 -18.07 -13.00
N SER A 316 14.25 -17.95 -13.69
CA SER A 316 14.24 -17.77 -15.14
C SER A 316 14.57 -16.32 -15.52
N THR A 317 14.99 -16.12 -16.77
CA THR A 317 15.28 -14.78 -17.33
C THR A 317 14.03 -14.13 -17.93
N ARG A 318 12.84 -14.72 -17.73
CA ARG A 318 11.61 -14.19 -18.29
C ARG A 318 11.26 -12.87 -17.61
N PHE A 319 11.01 -11.85 -18.41
CA PHE A 319 10.59 -10.53 -17.91
C PHE A 319 9.18 -10.54 -17.29
N GLN A 320 8.31 -11.44 -17.77
CA GLN A 320 6.87 -11.49 -17.45
C GLN A 320 6.54 -12.45 -16.30
N GLN A 321 7.41 -12.60 -15.31
CA GLN A 321 7.15 -13.47 -14.15
C GLN A 321 6.17 -12.85 -13.16
N SER A 322 5.16 -13.60 -12.72
CA SER A 322 4.26 -13.17 -11.64
C SER A 322 4.99 -12.92 -10.31
N GLY A 323 6.11 -13.62 -10.11
CA GLY A 323 6.93 -13.55 -8.92
C GLY A 323 6.40 -14.41 -7.79
N ILE A 324 7.31 -14.97 -7.01
CA ILE A 324 7.03 -15.74 -5.81
C ILE A 324 7.03 -14.77 -4.63
N PRO A 325 5.91 -14.61 -3.90
CA PRO A 325 5.83 -13.69 -2.77
C PRO A 325 6.57 -14.25 -1.56
N TYR A 326 7.42 -13.41 -0.98
CA TYR A 326 8.12 -13.62 0.28
C TYR A 326 7.80 -12.47 1.25
N LEU A 327 7.71 -12.79 2.53
CA LEU A 327 7.74 -11.79 3.59
C LEU A 327 9.14 -11.70 4.16
N VAL A 328 9.72 -10.51 4.09
CA VAL A 328 11.00 -10.16 4.70
C VAL A 328 10.72 -9.60 6.09
N ALA A 329 11.22 -10.29 7.12
CA ALA A 329 11.12 -9.86 8.50
C ALA A 329 12.14 -8.74 8.80
N PRO A 330 11.98 -7.99 9.91
CA PRO A 330 12.90 -6.92 10.30
C PRO A 330 14.37 -7.35 10.46
N ASP A 331 14.66 -8.64 10.66
CA ASP A 331 16.01 -9.18 10.76
C ASP A 331 16.67 -9.45 9.38
N GLY A 332 15.93 -9.25 8.28
CA GLY A 332 16.38 -9.50 6.91
C GLY A 332 16.20 -10.93 6.43
N LEU A 333 15.55 -11.79 7.23
CA LEU A 333 15.17 -13.14 6.81
C LEU A 333 13.84 -13.10 6.05
N ALA A 334 13.78 -13.88 4.98
CA ALA A 334 12.62 -13.98 4.11
C ALA A 334 12.02 -15.39 4.20
N ARG A 335 10.69 -15.47 4.31
CA ARG A 335 9.93 -16.72 4.17
C ARG A 335 8.88 -16.59 3.08
N ARG A 336 8.62 -17.67 2.34
CA ARG A 336 7.62 -17.66 1.27
C ARG A 336 6.23 -17.46 1.87
N VAL A 337 5.37 -16.67 1.24
CA VAL A 337 3.96 -16.56 1.64
C VAL A 337 3.24 -17.86 1.26
N ASP A 338 2.47 -18.40 2.20
CA ASP A 338 1.71 -19.64 2.00
C ASP A 338 0.73 -19.51 0.82
N GLN A 339 0.73 -20.51 -0.06
CA GLN A 339 -0.11 -20.48 -1.28
C GLN A 339 -1.60 -20.38 -0.96
N ILE A 340 -2.08 -20.99 0.14
CA ILE A 340 -3.49 -20.89 0.55
C ILE A 340 -3.80 -19.45 0.99
N ALA A 341 -2.88 -18.75 1.65
CA ALA A 341 -3.02 -17.33 1.97
C ALA A 341 -3.17 -16.45 0.72
N LEU A 342 -2.46 -16.78 -0.38
CA LEU A 342 -2.63 -16.10 -1.67
C LEU A 342 -4.05 -16.30 -2.23
N CYS A 343 -4.54 -17.55 -2.26
CA CYS A 343 -5.89 -17.86 -2.71
C CYS A 343 -6.99 -17.24 -1.82
N LYS A 344 -6.73 -17.10 -0.51
CA LYS A 344 -7.63 -16.39 0.40
C LYS A 344 -7.69 -14.90 0.12
N THR A 345 -6.61 -14.32 -0.38
CA THR A 345 -6.57 -12.89 -0.75
C THR A 345 -7.54 -12.59 -1.87
N ILE A 346 -7.51 -13.40 -2.92
CA ILE A 346 -8.40 -13.22 -4.06
C ILE A 346 -9.86 -13.46 -3.69
N THR A 347 -10.16 -14.27 -2.66
CA THR A 347 -11.53 -14.50 -2.18
C THR A 347 -11.96 -13.54 -1.07
N GLY A 348 -11.13 -12.57 -0.69
CA GLY A 348 -11.42 -11.58 0.37
C GLY A 348 -11.41 -12.14 1.80
N SER A 349 -10.88 -13.35 2.01
CA SER A 349 -10.86 -14.05 3.29
C SER A 349 -9.46 -14.04 3.96
N LEU A 350 -8.79 -12.88 3.92
CA LEU A 350 -7.45 -12.73 4.49
C LEU A 350 -7.44 -12.78 6.02
N SER A 351 -6.35 -13.33 6.56
CA SER A 351 -5.97 -13.24 7.96
C SER A 351 -4.62 -12.56 8.06
N PHE A 352 -4.45 -11.73 9.10
CA PHE A 352 -3.22 -10.98 9.36
C PHE A 352 -2.63 -11.34 10.74
N PRO A 353 -1.29 -11.43 10.87
CA PRO A 353 -0.28 -11.32 9.81
C PRO A 353 -0.40 -12.46 8.78
N LEU A 354 0.25 -12.33 7.62
CA LEU A 354 0.16 -13.35 6.58
C LEU A 354 0.88 -14.63 7.04
N VAL A 355 0.31 -15.78 6.69
CA VAL A 355 0.93 -17.08 6.95
C VAL A 355 2.06 -17.31 5.95
N THR A 356 3.20 -17.80 6.43
CA THR A 356 4.37 -18.14 5.61
C THR A 356 4.69 -19.62 5.69
N GLU A 357 5.42 -20.11 4.70
CA GLU A 357 5.83 -21.51 4.56
C GLU A 357 7.30 -21.62 4.11
N GLY A 358 7.85 -22.83 4.24
CA GLY A 358 9.21 -23.14 3.80
C GLY A 358 10.31 -22.64 4.74
N PRO A 359 11.58 -22.79 4.32
CA PRO A 359 12.73 -22.36 5.10
C PRO A 359 12.90 -20.83 5.08
N GLU A 360 13.61 -20.32 6.09
CA GLU A 360 14.13 -18.94 6.07
C GLU A 360 15.29 -18.83 5.09
N LEU A 361 15.24 -17.79 4.28
CA LEU A 361 16.28 -17.44 3.33
C LEU A 361 16.79 -16.04 3.67
N GLU A 362 18.07 -15.79 3.47
CA GLU A 362 18.57 -14.42 3.50
C GLU A 362 17.98 -13.66 2.31
N TYR A 363 17.37 -12.50 2.58
CA TYR A 363 16.66 -11.70 1.57
C TYR A 363 17.49 -11.46 0.30
N TYR A 364 18.77 -11.11 0.45
CA TYR A 364 19.68 -10.82 -0.66
C TYR A 364 20.05 -12.05 -1.51
N ARG A 365 19.63 -13.26 -1.12
CA ARG A 365 19.78 -14.48 -1.91
C ARG A 365 18.53 -14.86 -2.71
N LEU A 366 17.43 -14.11 -2.55
CA LEU A 366 16.25 -14.35 -3.36
C LEU A 366 16.55 -14.02 -4.84
N PRO A 367 16.09 -14.85 -5.79
CA PRO A 367 16.23 -14.52 -7.21
C PRO A 367 15.52 -13.21 -7.53
N LEU A 368 16.13 -12.38 -8.37
CA LEU A 368 15.48 -11.15 -8.85
C LEU A 368 14.27 -11.48 -9.73
N LEU A 369 13.19 -10.70 -9.62
CA LEU A 369 11.92 -10.88 -10.35
C LEU A 369 12.06 -10.87 -11.88
N CYS A 370 13.18 -10.37 -12.35
CA CYS A 370 13.65 -10.50 -13.71
C CYS A 370 15.15 -10.81 -13.63
N GLY A 371 15.65 -11.64 -14.54
CA GLY A 371 17.07 -11.55 -14.90
C GLY A 371 17.27 -10.13 -15.41
N VAL A 372 17.86 -9.26 -14.59
CA VAL A 372 18.29 -7.96 -15.08
C VAL A 372 19.23 -8.30 -16.23
N ASP A 373 19.01 -7.69 -17.41
CA ASP A 373 20.01 -7.78 -18.46
C ASP A 373 21.35 -7.42 -17.79
N PRO A 374 22.37 -8.30 -17.82
CA PRO A 374 23.65 -8.02 -17.17
C PRO A 374 24.20 -6.64 -17.55
N ALA A 375 23.90 -6.14 -18.75
CA ALA A 375 24.26 -4.80 -19.19
C ALA A 375 23.48 -3.68 -18.47
N LEU A 376 22.22 -3.91 -18.10
CA LEU A 376 21.44 -2.99 -17.27
C LEU A 376 21.92 -3.03 -15.81
N GLU A 377 22.28 -4.21 -15.30
CA GLU A 377 22.92 -4.37 -13.99
C GLU A 377 24.26 -3.60 -13.92
N GLU A 378 25.09 -3.71 -14.97
CA GLU A 378 26.35 -2.98 -15.10
C GLU A 378 26.13 -1.47 -15.22
N ASN A 379 25.11 -1.02 -15.95
CA ASN A 379 24.74 0.39 -16.04
C ASN A 379 24.22 0.95 -14.71
N ILE A 380 23.41 0.19 -13.95
CA ILE A 380 22.96 0.59 -12.62
C ILE A 380 24.16 0.70 -11.68
N ALA A 381 25.04 -0.31 -11.66
CA ALA A 381 26.26 -0.29 -10.86
C ALA A 381 27.18 0.89 -11.24
N HIS A 382 27.27 1.23 -12.52
CA HIS A 382 28.02 2.38 -13.01
C HIS A 382 27.40 3.70 -12.54
N GLN A 383 26.08 3.87 -12.67
CA GLN A 383 25.36 5.06 -12.19
C GLN A 383 25.46 5.20 -10.65
N GLU A 384 25.42 4.10 -9.90
CA GLU A 384 25.67 4.11 -8.45
C GLU A 384 27.09 4.58 -8.12
N SER A 385 28.09 4.09 -8.85
CA SER A 385 29.49 4.48 -8.68
C SER A 385 29.72 5.97 -8.98
N GLU A 386 29.13 6.49 -10.06
CA GLU A 386 29.19 7.92 -10.41
C GLU A 386 28.47 8.81 -9.38
N TYR A 387 27.30 8.37 -8.89
CA TYR A 387 26.58 9.06 -7.84
C TYR A 387 27.36 9.11 -6.51
N MET A 388 28.00 8.00 -6.12
CA MET A 388 28.83 7.94 -4.91
C MET A 388 30.10 8.80 -5.05
N SER A 389 30.71 8.80 -6.23
CA SER A 389 31.88 9.62 -6.54
C SER A 389 31.54 11.12 -6.47
N SER A 390 30.44 11.54 -7.09
CA SER A 390 29.99 12.95 -7.07
C SER A 390 29.56 13.43 -5.67
N LYS A 391 28.98 12.56 -4.82
CA LYS A 391 28.69 12.92 -3.42
C LYS A 391 29.92 12.97 -2.53
N SER A 392 30.91 12.11 -2.76
CA SER A 392 32.17 12.15 -2.00
C SER A 392 32.96 13.45 -2.26
N GLN A 393 32.87 13.99 -3.48
CA GLN A 393 33.49 15.26 -3.85
C GLN A 393 32.75 16.48 -3.25
N ASN A 394 31.42 16.42 -3.16
CA ASN A 394 30.62 17.54 -2.64
C ASN A 394 30.56 17.62 -1.10
N HIS A 395 31.04 16.61 -0.37
CA HIS A 395 31.05 16.63 1.11
C HIS A 395 32.35 17.16 1.74
N VAL A 396 33.35 17.56 0.93
CA VAL A 396 34.62 18.10 1.45
C VAL A 396 34.62 19.64 1.53
N GLU A 397 33.67 20.36 0.92
CA GLU A 397 33.74 21.83 0.83
C GLU A 397 32.73 22.64 1.66
N THR A 398 31.88 22.03 2.49
CA THR A 398 30.89 22.79 3.29
C THR A 398 30.92 22.47 4.79
N LEU A 399 32.09 22.62 5.40
CA LEU A 399 32.22 22.95 6.82
C LEU A 399 33.14 24.16 6.96
N SER A 400 32.59 25.35 6.72
CA SER A 400 33.17 26.63 7.17
C SER A 400 32.18 27.28 8.15
N PRO A 401 32.60 27.59 9.38
CA PRO A 401 31.73 28.16 10.40
C PRO A 401 31.73 29.70 10.30
N TYR A 402 30.55 30.29 10.11
CA TYR A 402 30.29 31.69 10.46
C TYR A 402 29.00 31.67 11.30
N SER A 403 28.93 32.02 12.60
CA SER A 403 29.34 33.24 13.30
C SER A 403 28.79 34.52 12.66
N VAL A 404 27.55 34.90 13.02
CA VAL A 404 27.17 36.06 13.84
C VAL A 404 25.88 35.73 14.57
#